data_AF-A0A353TGD6-F1
#
_entry.id   AF-A0A353TGD6-F1
#
_cell.length_a   1.000
_cell.length_b   1.000
_cell.length_c   1.000
_cell.angle_alpha   90.00
_cell.angle_beta   90.00
_cell.angle_gamma   90.00
#
_symmetry.space_group_name_H-M   'P 1'
#
loop_
_entity.id
_entity.type
_entity.pdbx_description
1 polymer ?
#
loop_
_entity_poly.entity_id
_entity_poly.type
_entity_poly.pdbx_seq_one_letter_code
_entity_poly.pdbx_strand_id
1 'polypeptide(L)' 'EDRNDAFSYFARVVRGDINPQPYDLSALPNNEVVVKILEMAKKSAENGKTIVWKEYFK' A
#
# COMPACT_ATOMS: atom_id res chain seq x y z
N GLU A 1 -13.42 -17.68 -11.69
CA GLU A 1 -13.60 -16.27 -11.26
C GLU A 1 -13.02 -15.99 -9.86
N ASP A 2 -11.97 -16.71 -9.41
CA ASP A 2 -11.45 -16.60 -8.03
C ASP A 2 -10.30 -15.59 -7.82
N ARG A 3 -10.09 -14.67 -8.77
CA ARG A 3 -9.03 -13.63 -8.64
C ARG A 3 -9.46 -12.39 -7.83
N ASN A 4 -10.73 -12.32 -7.40
CA ASN A 4 -11.30 -11.16 -6.71
C ASN A 4 -11.53 -11.35 -5.20
N ASP A 5 -11.15 -12.49 -4.62
CA ASP A 5 -11.16 -12.65 -3.16
C ASP A 5 -9.80 -12.28 -2.56
N ALA A 6 -9.75 -11.12 -1.91
CA ALA A 6 -8.55 -10.59 -1.26
C ALA A 6 -8.04 -11.52 -0.15
N PHE A 7 -8.91 -12.24 0.56
CA PHE A 7 -8.50 -13.12 1.66
C PHE A 7 -7.84 -14.40 1.13
N SER A 8 -8.42 -14.99 0.08
CA SER A 8 -7.81 -16.14 -0.60
C SER A 8 -6.47 -15.79 -1.23
N TYR A 9 -6.34 -14.63 -1.87
CA TYR A 9 -5.06 -14.14 -2.38
C TYR A 9 -4.04 -13.98 -1.25
N PHE A 10 -4.41 -13.30 -0.17
CA PHE A 10 -3.54 -13.08 0.99
C PHE A 10 -3.07 -14.38 1.62
N ALA A 11 -3.97 -15.36 1.81
CA ALA A 11 -3.63 -16.66 2.37
C ALA A 11 -2.58 -17.41 1.51
N ARG A 12 -2.69 -17.30 0.17
CA ARG A 12 -1.73 -17.90 -0.77
C ARG A 12 -0.38 -17.19 -0.76
N VAL A 13 -0.35 -15.86 -0.57
CA VAL A 13 0.90 -15.11 -0.37
C VAL A 13 1.60 -15.55 0.91
N VAL A 14 0.86 -15.66 2.03
CA VAL A 14 1.43 -16.11 3.32
C VAL A 14 1.98 -17.54 3.26
N ARG A 15 1.33 -18.43 2.48
CA ARG A 15 1.80 -19.81 2.27
C ARG A 15 2.99 -19.92 1.30
N GLY A 16 3.31 -18.86 0.56
CA GLY A 16 4.36 -18.86 -0.46
C GLY A 16 3.91 -19.38 -1.84
N ASP A 17 2.62 -19.67 -2.03
CA ASP A 17 2.04 -20.11 -3.31
C ASP A 17 2.01 -18.96 -4.35
N ILE A 18 2.02 -17.72 -3.87
CA ILE A 18 2.13 -16.50 -4.68
C ILE A 18 3.28 -15.67 -4.11
N ASN A 19 4.21 -15.26 -4.98
CA ASN A 19 5.30 -14.37 -4.62
C ASN A 19 5.20 -13.06 -5.43
N PRO A 20 4.50 -12.05 -4.90
CA PRO A 20 4.29 -10.77 -5.60
C PRO A 20 5.64 -10.11 -5.90
N GLN A 21 5.81 -9.63 -7.13
CA GLN A 21 6.96 -8.82 -7.49
C GLN A 21 6.86 -7.44 -6.83
N PRO A 22 7.96 -6.72 -6.59
CA PRO A 22 7.97 -5.49 -5.79
C PRO A 22 6.99 -4.39 -6.23
N TYR A 23 6.60 -4.36 -7.50
CA TYR A 23 5.72 -3.36 -8.09
C TYR A 23 4.31 -3.88 -8.41
N ASP A 24 3.99 -5.11 -8.02
CA ASP A 24 2.63 -5.63 -8.17
C ASP A 24 1.67 -4.86 -7.27
N LEU A 25 0.41 -4.74 -7.71
CA LEU A 25 -0.62 -3.95 -7.02
C LEU A 25 -0.84 -4.35 -5.56
N SER A 26 -0.62 -5.62 -5.23
CA SER A 26 -0.78 -6.15 -3.87
C SER A 26 0.54 -6.54 -3.21
N ALA A 27 1.67 -6.12 -3.78
CA ALA A 27 2.97 -6.30 -3.16
C ALA A 27 3.07 -5.44 -1.89
N LEU A 28 3.63 -6.01 -0.83
CA LEU A 28 3.85 -5.29 0.43
C LEU A 28 4.58 -3.94 0.24
N PRO A 29 5.75 -3.86 -0.43
CA PRO A 29 6.45 -2.58 -0.59
C PRO A 29 5.64 -1.52 -1.34
N ASN A 30 4.84 -1.92 -2.34
CA ASN A 30 3.96 -1.00 -3.06
C ASN A 30 2.82 -0.51 -2.15
N ASN A 31 2.17 -1.42 -1.42
CA ASN A 31 1.06 -1.09 -0.51
C ASN A 31 1.51 -0.19 0.65
N GLU A 32 2.70 -0.40 1.21
CA GLU A 32 3.24 0.47 2.26
C GLU A 32 3.41 1.92 1.78
N VAL A 33 3.87 2.12 0.54
CA VAL A 33 3.98 3.46 -0.06
C VAL A 33 2.60 4.08 -0.23
N VAL A 34 1.62 3.31 -0.73
CA VAL A 34 0.23 3.79 -0.89
C VAL A 34 -0.36 4.22 0.44
N VAL A 35 -0.23 3.42 1.50
CA VAL A 35 -0.75 3.78 2.83
C VAL A 35 -0.10 5.05 3.36
N LYS A 36 1.21 5.23 3.17
CA LYS A 36 1.91 6.48 3.52
C LYS A 36 1.36 7.68 2.74
N ILE A 37 1.08 7.54 1.44
CA ILE A 37 0.45 8.61 0.64
C ILE A 37 -0.92 8.99 1.21
N LEU A 38 -1.75 8.00 1.54
CA LEU A 38 -3.09 8.23 2.09
C LEU A 38 -3.04 8.93 3.45
N GLU A 39 -2.11 8.54 4.32
CA GLU A 39 -1.89 9.20 5.61
C GLU A 39 -1.48 10.66 5.43
N MET A 40 -0.59 10.96 4.47
CA MET A 40 -0.20 12.34 4.18
C MET A 40 -1.33 13.16 3.55
N ALA A 41 -2.15 12.54 2.70
CA ALA A 41 -3.33 13.19 2.11
C ALA A 41 -4.36 13.56 3.19
N LYS A 42 -4.58 12.68 4.17
CA LYS A 42 -5.43 12.96 5.33
C LYS A 42 -4.90 14.18 6.12
N LYS A 43 -3.62 14.19 6.46
CA LYS A 43 -2.98 15.33 7.16
C LYS A 43 -3.03 16.62 6.34
N SER A 44 -2.90 16.53 5.02
CA SER A 44 -3.00 17.67 4.12
C SER A 44 -4.40 18.28 4.15
N ALA A 45 -5.44 17.44 4.09
CA ALA A 45 -6.84 17.86 4.16
C ALA A 45 -7.19 18.49 5.51
N GLU A 46 -6.70 17.94 6.61
CA GLU A 46 -6.92 18.47 7.97
C GLU A 46 -6.29 19.85 8.18
N ASN A 47 -5.10 20.09 7.62
CA ASN A 47 -4.34 21.32 7.82
C ASN A 47 -4.52 22.37 6.72
N GLY A 48 -5.14 22.01 5.60
CA GLY A 48 -5.28 22.88 4.42
C GLY A 48 -3.96 23.25 3.76
N LYS A 49 -2.92 22.42 3.91
CA LYS A 49 -1.55 22.69 3.43
C LYS A 49 -1.00 21.53 2.64
N THR A 50 -0.16 21.83 1.63
CA THR A 50 0.62 20.81 0.94
C THR A 50 1.63 20.21 1.89
N ILE A 51 1.72 18.87 1.92
CA ILE A 51 2.72 18.17 2.71
C ILE A 51 3.81 17.61 1.79
N VAL A 52 5.07 17.95 2.09
CA VAL A 52 6.22 17.49 1.30
C VAL A 52 6.71 16.14 1.84
N TRP A 53 6.69 15.12 0.98
CA TRP A 53 7.06 13.74 1.33
C TRP A 53 8.40 13.61 2.06
N LYS A 54 9.43 14.30 1.56
CA LYS A 54 10.81 14.26 2.10
C LYS A 54 10.94 14.83 3.51
N GLU A 55 9.98 15.64 3.95
CA GLU A 55 10.00 16.22 5.31
C GLU A 55 9.49 15.23 6.36
N TYR A 56 8.66 14.27 5.94
CA TYR A 56 7.96 13.32 6.83
C TYR A 56 8.55 11.91 6.81
N PHE A 57 9.06 11.46 5.67
CA PHE A 57 9.73 10.17 5.53
C PHE A 57 11.18 10.43 5.10
N LYS A 58 12.10 10.28 6.06
CA LYS A 58 13.55 10.33 5.85
C LYS A 58 14.10 8.96 5.49
#